data_AF-A0A512T574-F1
#
_entry.id   AF-A0A512T574-F1
#
_cell.length_a   1.000
_cell.length_b   1.000
_cell.length_c   1.000
_cell.angle_alpha   90.00
_cell.angle_beta   90.00
_cell.angle_gamma   90.00
#
_symmetry.space_group_name_H-M   'P 1'
#
loop_
_entity.id
_entity.type
_entity.pdbx_description
1 polymer ?
#
loop_
_entity_poly.entity_id
_entity_poly.type
_entity_poly.pdbx_seq_one_letter_code
_entity_poly.pdbx_strand_id
1 'polypeptide(L)'
;MPGVLFSEGADDFHADCLVPVTRNGGSWEASDYGAEFDNALRMNAATSDQYSRLIRYMKAWRRAHHASFKSVVLELVAAEFMRRKWDHTQSSHVWDDWLVRDFLAHMIANYYSTYALPGGKEIETGVGWVDAARRSHIDAKVACTFDDSGPSYVAYWRRVFGSAFGA
;
A
#
# COMPACT_ATOMS: atom_id res chain seq x y z
N MET A 1 -6.07 -31.44 -7.13
CA MET A 1 -6.88 -30.60 -6.22
C MET A 1 -5.98 -29.50 -5.72
N PRO A 2 -6.31 -28.20 -5.82
CA PRO A 2 -5.47 -27.18 -5.19
C PRO A 2 -5.79 -27.21 -3.69
N GLY A 3 -5.03 -28.02 -2.96
CA GLY A 3 -5.14 -28.16 -1.51
C GLY A 3 -4.31 -27.10 -0.84
N VAL A 4 -4.97 -26.07 -0.31
CA VAL A 4 -4.43 -25.40 0.87
C VAL A 4 -4.47 -26.45 1.98
N LEU A 5 -3.30 -26.95 2.38
CA LEU A 5 -3.17 -27.90 3.47
C LEU A 5 -3.28 -27.12 4.77
N PHE A 6 -4.46 -27.11 5.37
CA PHE A 6 -4.66 -26.59 6.72
C PHE A 6 -4.12 -27.61 7.73
N SER A 7 -3.35 -27.16 8.73
CA SER A 7 -3.02 -28.00 9.88
C SER A 7 -4.28 -28.24 10.72
N GLU A 8 -4.49 -29.48 11.19
CA GLU A 8 -5.64 -29.84 12.03
C GLU A 8 -5.70 -28.96 13.28
N GLY A 9 -6.76 -28.17 13.44
CA GLY A 9 -7.01 -27.34 14.62
C GLY A 9 -6.53 -25.88 14.55
N ALA A 10 -6.01 -25.42 13.42
CA ALA A 10 -5.84 -23.99 13.18
C ALA A 10 -7.21 -23.31 12.99
N ASP A 11 -7.39 -22.10 13.51
CA ASP A 11 -8.51 -21.29 13.03
C ASP A 11 -8.28 -20.99 11.55
N ASP A 12 -9.36 -20.86 10.77
CA ASP A 12 -9.25 -20.74 9.31
C ASP A 12 -8.41 -19.51 8.87
N PHE A 13 -8.11 -18.58 9.79
CA PHE A 13 -7.35 -17.36 9.55
C PHE A 13 -5.87 -17.42 9.95
N HIS A 14 -5.46 -18.11 11.02
CA HIS A 14 -4.04 -18.24 11.43
C HIS A 14 -3.42 -19.60 11.05
N ALA A 15 -4.05 -20.36 10.17
CA ALA A 15 -3.47 -21.57 9.64
C ALA A 15 -2.18 -21.32 8.83
N ASP A 16 -1.19 -22.18 9.05
CA ASP A 16 0.02 -22.24 8.23
C ASP A 16 -0.35 -22.57 6.78
N CYS A 17 -0.38 -21.55 5.93
CA CYS A 17 -0.75 -21.70 4.53
C CYS A 17 0.50 -21.85 3.67
N LEU A 18 0.54 -22.91 2.86
CA LEU A 18 1.51 -23.05 1.79
C LEU A 18 0.93 -22.47 0.49
N VAL A 19 1.66 -21.52 -0.11
CA VAL A 19 1.32 -20.96 -1.40
C VAL A 19 2.24 -21.47 -2.51
N PRO A 20 1.69 -21.77 -3.70
CA PRO A 20 2.51 -22.16 -4.84
C PRO A 20 3.26 -20.94 -5.39
N VAL A 21 4.57 -21.08 -5.56
CA VAL A 21 5.45 -20.08 -6.16
C VAL A 21 5.94 -20.63 -7.48
N THR A 22 5.67 -19.92 -8.58
CA THR A 22 5.95 -20.41 -9.95
C THR A 22 7.36 -20.12 -10.46
N ARG A 23 8.15 -19.33 -9.72
CA ARG A 23 9.53 -18.99 -10.09
C ARG A 23 10.43 -20.23 -9.98
N ASN A 24 11.49 -20.29 -10.81
CA ASN A 24 12.56 -21.29 -10.74
C ASN A 24 12.09 -22.77 -10.78
N GLY A 25 11.03 -23.08 -11.53
CA GLY A 25 10.56 -24.47 -11.69
C GLY A 25 9.49 -24.90 -10.68
N GLY A 26 9.05 -24.00 -9.80
CA GLY A 26 7.92 -24.25 -8.91
C GLY A 26 8.35 -24.69 -7.50
N SER A 27 7.77 -24.08 -6.49
CA SER A 27 7.94 -24.48 -5.08
C SER A 27 6.67 -24.17 -4.29
N TRP A 28 6.65 -24.61 -3.02
CA TRP A 28 5.67 -24.19 -2.04
C TRP A 28 6.36 -23.35 -0.98
N GLU A 29 5.74 -22.25 -0.61
CA GLU A 29 6.27 -21.34 0.40
C GLU A 29 5.24 -21.09 1.50
N ALA A 30 5.66 -21.07 2.75
CA ALA A 30 4.82 -20.66 3.86
C ALA A 30 4.48 -19.16 3.80
N SER A 31 3.22 -18.84 4.10
CA SER A 31 2.67 -17.49 4.22
C SER A 31 1.73 -17.44 5.43
N ASP A 32 1.89 -16.43 6.28
CA ASP A 32 1.07 -16.24 7.49
C ASP A 32 0.05 -15.12 7.26
N TYR A 33 -1.07 -15.48 6.64
CA TYR A 33 -2.14 -14.53 6.31
C TYR A 33 -2.84 -13.97 7.55
N GLY A 34 -2.92 -14.75 8.63
CA GLY A 34 -3.51 -14.33 9.88
C GLY A 34 -2.70 -13.21 10.52
N ALA A 35 -1.37 -13.34 10.58
CA ALA A 35 -0.51 -12.27 11.07
C ALA A 35 -0.57 -11.00 10.20
N GLU A 36 -0.68 -11.14 8.87
CA GLU A 36 -0.87 -10.00 7.96
C GLU A 36 -2.19 -9.26 8.26
N PHE A 37 -3.28 -10.00 8.41
CA PHE A 37 -4.61 -9.47 8.72
C PHE A 37 -4.63 -8.77 10.09
N ASP A 38 -4.09 -9.41 11.11
CA ASP A 38 -3.96 -8.85 12.46
C ASP A 38 -3.18 -7.54 12.48
N ASN A 39 -2.05 -7.49 11.77
CA ASN A 39 -1.25 -6.28 11.67
C ASN A 39 -2.04 -5.14 11.01
N ALA A 40 -2.82 -5.45 9.96
CA ALA A 40 -3.68 -4.47 9.33
C ALA A 40 -4.80 -3.98 10.27
N LEU A 41 -5.44 -4.87 11.03
CA LEU A 41 -6.44 -4.50 12.04
C LEU A 41 -5.87 -3.59 13.12
N ARG A 42 -4.73 -3.98 13.70
CA ARG A 42 -4.04 -3.17 14.74
C ARG A 42 -3.65 -1.81 14.19
N MET A 43 -3.17 -1.75 12.95
CA MET A 43 -2.80 -0.49 12.33
C MET A 43 -4.00 0.41 12.06
N ASN A 44 -5.12 -0.13 11.59
CA ASN A 44 -6.35 0.64 11.44
C ASN A 44 -6.84 1.22 12.78
N ALA A 45 -6.87 0.38 13.82
CA ALA A 45 -7.29 0.81 15.16
C ALA A 45 -6.39 1.94 15.69
N ALA A 46 -5.07 1.85 15.47
CA ALA A 46 -4.12 2.88 15.89
C ALA A 46 -4.20 4.18 15.07
N THR A 47 -4.76 4.14 13.86
CA THR A 47 -4.71 5.25 12.90
C THR A 47 -6.09 5.79 12.52
N SER A 48 -7.15 5.43 13.24
CA SER A 48 -8.53 5.83 12.90
C SER A 48 -8.87 5.55 11.43
N ASP A 49 -8.54 4.33 10.99
CA ASP A 49 -8.74 3.81 9.62
C ASP A 49 -7.97 4.51 8.48
N GLN A 50 -7.14 5.51 8.77
CA GLN A 50 -6.32 6.19 7.76
C GLN A 50 -5.43 5.22 6.99
N TYR A 51 -4.89 4.19 7.65
CA TYR A 51 -4.06 3.17 7.03
C TYR A 51 -4.78 2.44 5.89
N SER A 52 -6.00 1.94 6.15
CA SER A 52 -6.80 1.29 5.12
C SER A 52 -7.21 2.23 3.99
N ARG A 53 -7.50 3.51 4.28
CA ARG A 53 -7.80 4.49 3.24
C ARG A 53 -6.59 4.71 2.34
N LEU A 54 -5.42 4.94 2.92
CA LEU A 54 -4.17 5.08 2.19
C LEU A 54 -3.90 3.87 1.29
N ILE A 55 -4.04 2.64 1.80
CA ILE A 55 -3.88 1.44 0.98
C ILE A 55 -4.85 1.43 -0.21
N ARG A 56 -6.11 1.82 -0.02
CA ARG A 56 -7.11 1.87 -1.10
C ARG A 56 -6.72 2.90 -2.16
N TYR A 57 -6.32 4.10 -1.76
CA TYR A 57 -5.83 5.14 -2.68
C TYR A 57 -4.62 4.65 -3.47
N MET A 58 -3.66 4.04 -2.79
CA MET A 58 -2.42 3.62 -3.42
C MET A 58 -2.58 2.36 -4.27
N LYS A 59 -3.57 1.49 -3.97
CA LYS A 59 -4.01 0.43 -4.88
C LYS A 59 -4.64 1.00 -6.15
N ALA A 60 -5.40 2.10 -6.05
CA ALA A 60 -5.93 2.81 -7.23
C ALA A 60 -4.80 3.44 -8.06
N TRP A 61 -3.89 4.16 -7.42
CA TRP A 61 -2.68 4.71 -8.04
C TRP A 61 -1.87 3.63 -8.77
N ARG A 62 -1.61 2.49 -8.12
CA ARG A 62 -0.87 1.37 -8.72
C ARG A 62 -1.52 0.88 -10.01
N ARG A 63 -2.85 0.75 -10.02
CA ARG A 63 -3.62 0.33 -11.21
C ARG A 63 -3.52 1.36 -12.33
N ALA A 64 -3.66 2.65 -11.99
CA ALA A 64 -3.61 3.74 -12.97
C ALA A 64 -2.25 3.86 -13.68
N HIS A 65 -1.17 3.59 -12.97
CA HIS A 65 0.20 3.72 -13.50
C HIS A 65 0.85 2.39 -13.91
N HIS A 66 0.11 1.28 -13.82
CA HIS A 66 0.64 -0.08 -14.05
C HIS A 66 1.94 -0.34 -13.27
N ALA A 67 2.05 0.22 -12.06
CA ALA A 67 3.25 0.11 -11.26
C ALA A 67 3.47 -1.35 -10.83
N SER A 68 4.69 -1.85 -11.04
CA SER A 68 5.17 -3.22 -10.73
C SER A 68 5.19 -3.58 -9.24
N PHE A 69 4.64 -2.72 -8.39
CA PHE A 69 4.69 -2.77 -6.93
C PHE A 69 3.83 -3.93 -6.39
N LYS A 70 4.42 -4.86 -5.63
CA LYS A 70 3.63 -5.92 -4.97
C LYS A 70 2.70 -5.32 -3.91
N SER A 71 1.51 -5.89 -3.75
CA SER A 71 0.51 -5.36 -2.80
C SER A 71 0.99 -5.42 -1.34
N VAL A 72 1.63 -6.53 -0.94
CA VAL A 72 2.16 -6.69 0.41
C VAL A 72 3.25 -5.66 0.72
N VAL A 73 4.09 -5.30 -0.25
CA VAL A 73 5.09 -4.25 -0.10
C VAL A 73 4.42 -2.91 0.19
N LEU A 74 3.30 -2.62 -0.48
CA LEU A 74 2.57 -1.36 -0.28
C LEU A 74 2.03 -1.25 1.14
N GLU A 75 1.53 -2.36 1.66
CA GLU A 75 0.99 -2.45 3.00
C GLU A 75 2.09 -2.33 4.07
N LEU A 76 3.27 -2.88 3.82
CA LEU A 76 4.46 -2.74 4.68
C LEU A 76 5.01 -1.31 4.69
N VAL A 77 5.22 -0.71 3.51
CA VAL A 77 5.71 0.68 3.39
C VAL A 77 4.70 1.66 3.99
N ALA A 78 3.40 1.44 3.79
CA ALA A 78 2.35 2.22 4.44
C ALA A 78 2.40 2.06 5.97
N ALA A 79 2.58 0.84 6.49
CA ALA A 79 2.65 0.63 7.93
C ALA A 79 3.87 1.32 8.55
N GLU A 80 5.02 1.33 7.86
CA GLU A 80 6.18 2.09 8.30
C GLU A 80 5.90 3.60 8.30
N PHE A 81 5.37 4.13 7.19
CA PHE A 81 5.03 5.54 7.04
C PHE A 81 4.11 6.02 8.15
N MET A 82 3.02 5.29 8.39
CA MET A 82 2.06 5.61 9.43
C MET A 82 2.74 5.65 10.81
N ARG A 83 3.56 4.65 11.14
CA ARG A 83 4.25 4.60 12.46
C ARG A 83 5.27 5.71 12.67
N ARG A 84 5.94 6.18 11.62
CA ARG A 84 7.17 6.99 11.76
C ARG A 84 7.07 8.42 11.27
N LYS A 85 6.12 8.73 10.37
CA LYS A 85 6.13 9.97 9.59
C LYS A 85 4.82 10.73 9.63
N TRP A 86 3.69 10.04 9.79
CA TRP A 86 2.38 10.65 9.72
C TRP A 86 1.83 11.03 11.10
N ASP A 87 1.25 12.22 11.20
CA ASP A 87 0.56 12.67 12.41
C ASP A 87 -0.87 12.14 12.42
N HIS A 88 -1.15 11.19 13.31
CA HIS A 88 -2.45 10.54 13.41
C HIS A 88 -3.59 11.46 13.90
N THR A 89 -3.28 12.64 14.44
CA THR A 89 -4.31 13.63 14.79
C THR A 89 -5.06 14.16 13.55
N GLN A 90 -4.45 14.02 12.37
CA GLN A 90 -5.01 14.37 11.06
C GLN A 90 -5.92 13.25 10.52
N SER A 91 -6.96 12.86 11.27
CA SER A 91 -7.72 11.64 11.02
C SER A 91 -8.91 11.74 10.08
N SER A 92 -9.41 12.96 9.85
CA SER A 92 -10.50 13.19 8.91
C SER A 92 -10.05 13.07 7.46
N HIS A 93 -10.99 12.77 6.57
CA HIS A 93 -10.77 12.72 5.12
C HIS A 93 -10.21 14.01 4.50
N VAL A 94 -10.40 15.15 5.15
CA VAL A 94 -9.80 16.43 4.73
C VAL A 94 -8.29 16.31 4.57
N TRP A 95 -7.63 15.47 5.38
CA TRP A 95 -6.17 15.31 5.33
C TRP A 95 -5.67 14.28 4.32
N ASP A 96 -6.59 13.55 3.67
CA ASP A 96 -6.22 12.41 2.81
C ASP A 96 -5.36 12.86 1.60
N ASP A 97 -5.53 14.10 1.15
CA ASP A 97 -4.70 14.72 0.10
C ASP A 97 -3.22 14.83 0.50
N TRP A 98 -2.98 15.38 1.69
CA TRP A 98 -1.65 15.48 2.28
C TRP A 98 -1.08 14.11 2.62
N LEU A 99 -1.94 13.19 3.09
CA LEU A 99 -1.57 11.81 3.37
C LEU A 99 -1.00 11.11 2.13
N VAL A 100 -1.69 11.22 0.98
CA VAL A 100 -1.22 10.64 -0.28
C VAL A 100 0.04 11.33 -0.78
N ARG A 101 0.10 12.67 -0.73
CA ARG A 101 1.26 13.46 -1.14
C ARG A 101 2.52 13.03 -0.38
N ASP A 102 2.43 12.96 0.94
CA ASP A 102 3.57 12.67 1.81
C ASP A 102 3.93 11.18 1.76
N PHE A 103 2.94 10.30 1.56
CA PHE A 103 3.22 8.89 1.33
C PHE A 103 3.96 8.65 0.01
N LEU A 104 3.59 9.36 -1.08
CA LEU A 104 4.33 9.29 -2.34
C LEU A 104 5.79 9.75 -2.15
N ALA A 105 6.01 10.81 -1.38
CA ALA A 105 7.36 11.25 -1.04
C ALA A 105 8.13 10.19 -0.24
N HIS A 106 7.47 9.55 0.73
CA HIS A 106 8.03 8.47 1.53
C HIS A 106 8.39 7.25 0.67
N MET A 107 7.53 6.84 -0.26
CA MET A 107 7.83 5.77 -1.20
C MET A 107 9.08 6.09 -2.01
N ILE A 108 9.17 7.29 -2.60
CA ILE A 108 10.34 7.70 -3.40
C ILE A 108 11.63 7.64 -2.58
N ALA A 109 11.59 8.05 -1.31
CA ALA A 109 12.73 8.02 -0.41
C ALA A 109 13.19 6.59 -0.07
N ASN A 110 12.28 5.62 -0.07
CA ASN A 110 12.54 4.20 0.20
C ASN A 110 12.59 3.38 -1.11
N TYR A 111 12.94 4.00 -2.24
CA TYR A 111 13.16 3.27 -3.48
C TYR A 111 14.30 2.26 -3.32
N TYR A 112 14.09 1.05 -3.84
CA TYR A 112 15.07 -0.04 -3.77
C TYR A 112 15.44 -0.44 -2.33
N SER A 113 14.46 -0.41 -1.43
CA SER A 113 14.62 -0.83 -0.03
C SER A 113 14.09 -2.24 0.20
N THR A 114 14.50 -2.84 1.31
CA THR A 114 14.09 -4.19 1.72
C THR A 114 13.26 -4.10 3.00
N TYR A 115 12.16 -4.85 3.03
CA TYR A 115 11.22 -4.91 4.15
C TYR A 115 11.12 -6.33 4.69
N ALA A 116 11.03 -6.46 6.01
CA ALA A 116 10.75 -7.74 6.65
C ALA A 116 9.27 -8.10 6.51
N LEU A 117 9.01 -9.35 6.14
CA LEU A 117 7.70 -10.00 6.19
C LEU A 117 7.53 -10.73 7.53
N PRO A 118 6.28 -10.94 7.98
CA PRO A 118 5.99 -11.94 9.00
C PRO A 118 6.63 -13.29 8.64
N GLY A 119 7.17 -13.99 9.64
CA GLY A 119 7.87 -15.27 9.41
C GLY A 119 9.34 -15.13 8.99
N GLY A 120 9.95 -13.95 9.06
CA GLY A 120 11.40 -13.75 8.93
C GLY A 120 11.93 -13.70 7.49
N LYS A 121 11.04 -13.65 6.50
CA LYS A 121 11.40 -13.40 5.10
C LYS A 121 11.61 -11.92 4.84
N GLU A 122 12.26 -11.61 3.73
CA GLU A 122 12.46 -10.25 3.26
C GLU A 122 11.88 -10.05 1.86
N ILE A 123 11.44 -8.83 1.58
CA ILE A 123 10.88 -8.44 0.29
C ILE A 123 11.39 -7.07 -0.13
N GLU A 124 11.90 -6.99 -1.35
CA GLU A 124 12.34 -5.73 -1.94
C GLU A 124 11.15 -4.93 -2.48
N THR A 125 11.25 -3.60 -2.44
CA THR A 125 10.26 -2.70 -3.06
C THR A 125 10.20 -2.83 -4.58
N GLY A 126 11.21 -3.43 -5.19
CA GLY A 126 11.33 -3.59 -6.64
C GLY A 126 11.62 -2.28 -7.39
N VAL A 127 11.60 -2.37 -8.72
CA VAL A 127 11.95 -1.30 -9.67
C VAL A 127 10.79 -1.01 -10.63
N GLY A 128 10.83 0.11 -11.35
CA GLY A 128 9.88 0.43 -12.44
C GLY A 128 8.64 1.24 -12.04
N TRP A 129 8.54 1.67 -10.79
CA TRP A 129 7.43 2.49 -10.28
C TRP A 129 7.86 3.90 -9.85
N VAL A 130 9.15 4.13 -9.63
CA VAL A 130 9.66 5.36 -9.00
C VAL A 130 9.42 6.61 -9.84
N ASP A 131 9.52 6.54 -11.16
CA ASP A 131 9.29 7.69 -12.05
C ASP A 131 7.80 8.08 -12.10
N ALA A 132 6.90 7.09 -12.02
CA ALA A 132 5.48 7.36 -11.86
C ALA A 132 5.21 8.00 -10.48
N ALA A 133 5.86 7.52 -9.42
CA ALA A 133 5.69 8.08 -8.08
C ALA A 133 6.21 9.52 -8.01
N ARG A 134 7.37 9.83 -8.62
CA ARG A 134 7.92 11.19 -8.70
C ARG A 134 6.98 12.17 -9.40
N ARG A 135 6.45 11.78 -10.57
CA ARG A 135 5.47 12.60 -11.31
C ARG A 135 4.19 12.80 -10.49
N SER A 136 3.66 11.72 -9.92
CA SER A 136 2.45 11.76 -9.09
C SER A 136 2.64 12.63 -7.84
N HIS A 137 3.82 12.61 -7.22
CA HIS A 137 4.14 13.47 -6.09
C HIS A 137 4.17 14.95 -6.50
N ILE A 138 4.72 15.28 -7.68
CA ILE A 138 4.67 16.64 -8.22
C ILE A 138 3.22 17.07 -8.44
N ASP A 139 2.41 16.23 -9.10
CA ASP A 139 1.00 16.53 -9.35
C ASP A 139 0.20 16.66 -8.05
N ALA A 140 0.43 15.79 -7.05
CA ALA A 140 -0.21 15.86 -5.74
C ALA A 140 0.13 17.15 -4.98
N LYS A 141 1.41 17.58 -5.00
CA LYS A 141 1.81 18.86 -4.40
C LYS A 141 1.06 20.03 -5.02
N VAL A 142 0.89 20.02 -6.34
CA VAL A 142 0.17 21.08 -7.06
C VAL A 142 -1.32 20.99 -6.77
N ALA A 143 -1.91 19.80 -6.73
CA ALA A 143 -3.31 19.59 -6.38
C ALA A 143 -3.66 20.21 -5.01
N CYS A 144 -2.83 19.97 -4.00
CA CYS A 144 -2.98 20.52 -2.64
C CYS A 144 -2.88 22.05 -2.54
N THR A 145 -2.59 22.77 -3.63
CA THR A 145 -2.59 24.24 -3.65
C THR A 145 -3.92 24.84 -4.14
N PHE A 146 -4.81 23.99 -4.67
CA PHE A 146 -6.13 24.40 -5.12
C PHE A 146 -7.19 24.06 -4.09
N ASP A 147 -8.33 24.73 -4.17
CA ASP A 147 -9.50 24.40 -3.35
C ASP A 147 -10.06 23.02 -3.72
N ASP A 148 -10.51 22.26 -2.70
CA ASP A 148 -10.86 20.82 -2.69
C ASP A 148 -12.03 20.39 -3.60
N SER A 149 -12.40 21.18 -4.60
CA SER A 149 -13.45 20.85 -5.58
C SER A 149 -13.31 21.58 -6.92
N GLY A 150 -12.23 22.34 -7.11
CA GLY A 150 -12.01 23.09 -8.33
C GLY A 150 -11.69 22.20 -9.55
N PRO A 151 -11.94 22.66 -10.78
CA PRO A 151 -11.56 21.92 -11.99
C PRO A 151 -10.06 21.56 -12.04
N SER A 152 -9.20 22.46 -11.56
CA SER A 152 -7.75 22.21 -11.46
C SER A 152 -7.43 21.11 -10.46
N TYR A 153 -8.03 21.16 -9.27
CA TYR A 153 -7.89 20.12 -8.24
C TYR A 153 -8.21 18.73 -8.81
N VAL A 154 -9.38 18.59 -9.43
CA VAL A 154 -9.82 17.33 -10.04
C VAL A 154 -8.87 16.91 -11.18
N ALA A 155 -8.43 17.86 -12.02
CA ALA A 155 -7.53 17.56 -13.12
C ALA A 155 -6.18 17.01 -12.65
N TYR A 156 -5.59 17.56 -11.59
CA TYR A 156 -4.32 17.05 -11.03
C TYR A 156 -4.50 15.71 -10.34
N TRP A 157 -5.55 15.53 -9.53
CA TRP A 157 -5.81 14.23 -8.91
C TRP A 157 -6.16 13.13 -9.92
N ARG A 158 -6.77 13.46 -11.07
CA ARG A 158 -6.91 12.52 -12.20
C ARG A 158 -5.59 12.09 -12.82
N ARG A 159 -4.54 12.93 -12.80
CA ARG A 159 -3.19 12.51 -13.22
C ARG A 159 -2.56 11.53 -12.23
N VAL A 160 -2.86 11.69 -10.95
CA VAL A 160 -2.40 10.79 -9.89
C VAL A 160 -3.16 9.45 -9.92
N PHE A 161 -4.49 9.48 -9.91
CA PHE A 161 -5.32 8.27 -9.72
C PHE A 161 -5.96 7.72 -11.00
N GLY A 162 -5.77 8.39 -12.13
CA GLY A 162 -6.39 8.04 -13.40
C GLY A 162 -7.75 8.70 -13.62
N SER A 163 -8.33 8.47 -14.80
CA SER A 163 -9.54 9.13 -15.28
C SER A 163 -10.80 8.84 -14.47
N ALA A 164 -10.83 7.74 -13.71
CA ALA A 164 -11.96 7.38 -12.85
C ALA A 164 -12.10 8.27 -11.60
N PHE A 165 -11.09 9.09 -11.28
CA PHE A 165 -11.16 9.99 -10.14
C PHE A 165 -12.14 11.14 -10.41
N GLY A 166 -13.13 11.31 -9.51
CA GLY A 166 -14.17 12.34 -9.64
C GLY A 166 -15.06 12.16 -10.88
N ALA A 167 -15.24 10.92 -11.33
CA ALA A 167 -16.21 10.54 -12.36
C ALA A 167 -17.58 10.22 -11.73
#